data_AF-A0A6P0NDR2-F1
#
_entry.id   AF-A0A6P0NDR2-F1
#
_cell.length_a   1.000
_cell.length_b   1.000
_cell.length_c   1.000
_cell.angle_alpha   90.00
_cell.angle_beta   90.00
_cell.angle_gamma   90.00
#
_symmetry.space_group_name_H-M   'P 1'
#
loop_
_entity.id
_entity.type
_entity.pdbx_description
1 polymer ?
#
loop_
_entity_poly.entity_id
_entity_poly.type
_entity_poly.pdbx_seq_one_letter_code
_entity_poly.pdbx_strand_id
1 'polypeptide(L)'
;MELHLPRFFKACNPAKTLDMGNPEDHPYYIDFSAVRGGKIIEALGRTITRLSPDEPTCQLFTGHIGCGKSTELLRLKAELEKQQFHVVYFESSQDLDMVDVDVSDILLSIARSVCESLEAISIQLKPSYFSKLFNEIKDFLQTPIEFSTEAEFSVGIAKITARSKDSPQQRQLLRQHLEPRTQSILNAINEEILQSAIEQLKLLGKKGLVVIIDNLDRVDNRSMASGRSQPEYLFIDRGTQLRRLNCHVVYTLPLSLMFSNE
;
A
#
# COMPACT_ATOMS: atom_id res chain seq x y z
N MET A 1 -9.88 32.14 29.16
CA MET A 1 -9.77 30.74 28.67
C MET A 1 -8.34 30.32 28.91
N GLU A 2 -8.08 29.37 29.80
CA GLU A 2 -6.72 28.84 30.00
C GLU A 2 -6.29 28.06 28.77
N LEU A 3 -5.11 28.37 28.23
CA LEU A 3 -4.54 27.68 27.08
C LEU A 3 -4.01 26.32 27.52
N HIS A 4 -4.62 25.24 27.02
CA HIS A 4 -4.10 23.89 27.25
C HIS A 4 -2.89 23.63 26.33
N LEU A 5 -1.69 24.00 26.81
CA LEU A 5 -0.44 24.05 26.03
C LEU A 5 -0.13 22.76 25.24
N PRO A 6 -0.26 21.53 25.79
CA PRO A 6 0.00 20.31 25.02
C PRO A 6 -0.96 20.12 23.84
N ARG A 7 -2.22 20.55 24.00
CA ARG A 7 -3.23 20.46 22.93
C ARG A 7 -2.93 21.48 21.85
N PHE A 8 -2.57 22.70 22.23
CA PHE A 8 -2.18 23.76 21.30
C PHE A 8 -0.93 23.36 20.49
N PHE A 9 0.13 22.87 21.16
CA PHE A 9 1.34 22.40 20.48
C PHE A 9 1.04 21.28 19.47
N LYS A 10 0.23 20.29 19.84
CA LYS A 10 -0.19 19.21 18.94
C LYS A 10 -1.00 19.72 17.74
N ALA A 11 -1.89 20.70 17.96
CA ALA A 11 -2.69 21.31 16.89
C ALA A 11 -1.85 22.12 15.89
N CYS A 12 -0.70 22.64 16.32
CA CYS A 12 0.22 23.41 15.48
C CYS A 12 1.35 22.57 14.86
N ASN A 13 1.31 21.24 14.95
CA ASN A 13 2.35 20.38 14.38
C ASN A 13 2.12 20.16 12.87
N PRO A 14 2.93 20.77 11.97
CA PRO A 14 2.73 20.64 10.53
C PRO A 14 3.07 19.24 9.99
N ALA A 15 3.78 18.41 10.77
CA ALA A 15 4.09 17.03 10.40
C ALA A 15 2.95 16.05 10.72
N LYS A 16 1.92 16.47 11.45
CA LYS A 16 0.76 15.62 11.74
C LYS A 16 -0.15 15.58 10.52
N THR A 17 -0.30 14.40 9.93
CA THR A 17 -1.34 14.13 8.94
C THR A 17 -2.72 14.24 9.59
N LEU A 18 -3.66 14.92 8.92
CA LEU A 18 -5.05 14.99 9.38
C LEU A 18 -5.80 13.74 8.94
N ASP A 19 -6.50 13.09 9.86
CA ASP A 19 -7.36 11.94 9.56
C ASP A 19 -8.82 12.38 9.56
N MET A 20 -9.45 12.43 8.38
CA MET A 20 -10.86 12.82 8.25
C MET A 20 -11.84 11.76 8.78
N GLY A 21 -11.35 10.57 9.15
CA GLY A 21 -12.10 9.62 9.98
C GLY A 21 -12.23 10.09 11.44
N ASN A 22 -11.33 10.95 11.92
CA ASN A 22 -11.36 11.53 13.26
C ASN A 22 -12.07 12.91 13.25
N PRO A 23 -13.22 13.06 13.93
CA PRO A 23 -13.92 14.35 14.00
C PRO A 23 -13.09 15.49 14.61
N GLU A 24 -12.11 15.19 15.47
CA GLU A 24 -11.23 16.22 16.05
C GLU A 24 -10.33 16.90 15.01
N ASP A 25 -10.05 16.23 13.89
CA ASP A 25 -9.15 16.76 12.86
C ASP A 25 -9.90 17.63 11.83
N HIS A 26 -11.24 17.54 11.75
CA HIS A 26 -12.06 18.26 10.77
C HIS A 26 -11.88 19.79 10.80
N PRO A 27 -11.81 20.46 11.97
CA PRO A 27 -11.65 21.91 12.02
C PRO A 27 -10.30 22.41 11.47
N TYR A 28 -9.29 21.54 11.35
CA TYR A 28 -7.97 21.89 10.84
C TYR A 28 -7.84 21.67 9.32
N TYR A 29 -8.82 21.02 8.69
CA TYR A 29 -8.80 20.79 7.26
C TYR A 29 -9.18 22.05 6.49
N ILE A 30 -8.38 22.41 5.50
CA ILE A 30 -8.64 23.52 4.58
C ILE A 30 -8.62 22.95 3.16
N ASP A 31 -9.71 23.15 2.42
CA ASP A 31 -9.81 22.72 1.04
C ASP A 31 -8.98 23.62 0.11
N PHE A 32 -7.90 23.06 -0.42
CA PHE A 32 -7.02 23.72 -1.40
C PHE A 32 -7.26 23.26 -2.85
N SER A 33 -8.38 22.59 -3.14
CA SER A 33 -8.68 22.04 -4.48
C SER A 33 -8.65 23.10 -5.59
N ALA A 34 -9.05 24.34 -5.29
CA ALA A 34 -9.01 25.47 -6.21
C ALA A 34 -7.61 25.79 -6.77
N VAL A 35 -6.55 25.45 -6.03
CA VAL A 35 -5.15 25.71 -6.41
C VAL A 35 -4.32 24.44 -6.65
N ARG A 36 -4.92 23.25 -6.49
CA ARG A 36 -4.25 21.94 -6.66
C ARG A 36 -4.64 21.20 -7.94
N GLY A 37 -5.16 21.90 -8.94
CA GLY A 37 -5.57 21.30 -10.20
C GLY A 37 -6.94 20.60 -10.12
N GLY A 38 -7.78 20.96 -9.15
CA GLY A 38 -9.18 20.52 -9.04
C GLY A 38 -9.43 19.51 -7.92
N LYS A 39 -10.60 18.88 -7.98
CA LYS A 39 -11.11 17.96 -6.96
C LYS A 39 -10.65 16.52 -7.24
N ILE A 40 -9.33 16.31 -7.22
CA ILE A 40 -8.71 15.02 -7.59
C ILE A 40 -9.23 13.87 -6.72
N ILE A 41 -9.36 14.07 -5.41
CA ILE A 41 -9.92 13.05 -4.50
C ILE A 41 -11.35 12.67 -4.86
N GLU A 42 -12.20 13.66 -5.19
CA GLU A 42 -13.57 13.38 -5.64
C GLU A 42 -13.57 12.63 -6.98
N ALA A 43 -12.61 12.91 -7.87
CA ALA A 43 -12.46 12.18 -9.12
C ALA A 43 -12.03 10.72 -8.89
N LEU A 44 -11.05 10.48 -8.01
CA LEU A 44 -10.60 9.13 -7.62
C LEU A 44 -11.74 8.32 -7.00
N GLY A 45 -12.46 8.93 -6.05
CA GLY A 45 -13.62 8.34 -5.40
C GLY A 45 -14.74 8.03 -6.39
N ARG A 46 -15.07 8.97 -7.28
CA ARG A 46 -16.09 8.77 -8.33
C ARG A 46 -15.75 7.62 -9.27
N THR A 47 -14.48 7.46 -9.65
CA THR A 47 -14.03 6.34 -10.48
C THR A 47 -14.32 5.01 -9.79
N ILE A 48 -13.92 4.88 -8.52
CA ILE A 48 -14.12 3.66 -7.72
C ILE A 48 -15.60 3.39 -7.48
N THR A 49 -16.35 4.37 -7.00
CA THR A 49 -17.69 4.11 -6.44
C THR A 49 -18.83 4.17 -7.44
N ARG A 50 -18.64 4.87 -8.58
CA ARG A 50 -19.73 5.13 -9.54
C ARG A 50 -19.41 4.68 -10.96
N LEU A 51 -18.17 4.85 -11.43
CA LEU A 51 -17.83 4.51 -12.82
C LEU A 51 -17.42 3.05 -12.97
N SER A 52 -16.75 2.47 -11.97
CA SER A 52 -16.19 1.13 -12.02
C SER A 52 -16.38 0.40 -10.68
N PRO A 53 -17.59 0.28 -10.10
CA PRO A 53 -17.77 -0.31 -8.77
C PRO A 53 -17.48 -1.81 -8.71
N ASP A 54 -17.60 -2.52 -9.84
CA ASP A 54 -17.45 -3.98 -9.93
C ASP A 54 -16.19 -4.42 -10.68
N GLU A 55 -15.44 -3.49 -11.26
CA GLU A 55 -14.21 -3.76 -12.00
C GLU A 55 -12.99 -3.12 -11.31
N PRO A 56 -11.88 -3.86 -11.10
CA PRO A 56 -10.66 -3.32 -10.51
C PRO A 56 -10.14 -2.07 -11.22
N THR A 57 -9.71 -1.08 -10.45
CA THR A 57 -9.13 0.17 -10.97
C THR A 57 -7.72 0.36 -10.44
N CYS A 58 -6.79 0.77 -11.29
CA CYS A 58 -5.46 1.21 -10.86
C CYS A 58 -5.34 2.72 -11.06
N GLN A 59 -5.26 3.48 -9.97
CA GLN A 59 -5.19 4.94 -9.99
C GLN A 59 -3.87 5.42 -9.38
N LEU A 60 -3.34 6.51 -9.93
CA LEU A 60 -2.10 7.14 -9.47
C LEU A 60 -2.41 8.50 -8.86
N PHE A 61 -1.72 8.82 -7.78
CA PHE A 61 -1.84 10.11 -7.09
C PHE A 61 -0.44 10.70 -6.87
N THR A 62 -0.21 11.93 -7.29
CA THR A 62 1.14 12.52 -7.29
C THR A 62 1.13 13.96 -6.78
N GLY A 63 2.31 14.45 -6.39
CA GLY A 63 2.54 15.78 -5.84
C GLY A 63 3.80 15.81 -4.98
N HIS A 64 4.26 17.01 -4.61
CA HIS A 64 5.46 17.16 -3.78
C HIS A 64 5.35 16.46 -2.42
N ILE A 65 6.47 15.98 -1.89
CA ILE A 65 6.53 15.47 -0.51
C ILE A 65 6.15 16.61 0.45
N GLY A 66 5.29 16.31 1.42
CA GLY A 66 4.80 17.31 2.38
C GLY A 66 3.68 18.22 1.88
N CYS A 67 3.15 18.04 0.67
CA CYS A 67 2.05 18.88 0.17
C CYS A 67 0.64 18.48 0.68
N GLY A 68 0.55 17.52 1.61
CA GLY A 68 -0.72 17.05 2.18
C GLY A 68 -1.38 15.87 1.48
N LYS A 69 -0.64 15.10 0.67
CA LYS A 69 -1.16 13.90 -0.02
C LYS A 69 -1.80 12.90 0.94
N SER A 70 -1.11 12.57 2.04
CA SER A 70 -1.60 11.63 3.05
C SER A 70 -2.95 12.08 3.65
N THR A 71 -3.12 13.37 3.92
CA THR A 71 -4.40 13.94 4.37
C THR A 71 -5.50 13.73 3.34
N GLU A 72 -5.22 13.99 2.07
CA GLU A 72 -6.17 13.80 0.97
C GLU A 72 -6.52 12.31 0.74
N LEU A 73 -5.56 11.40 0.94
CA LEU A 73 -5.78 9.95 0.88
C LEU A 73 -6.59 9.43 2.07
N LEU A 74 -6.37 9.93 3.29
CA LEU A 74 -7.21 9.62 4.46
C LEU A 74 -8.62 10.18 4.32
N ARG A 75 -8.77 11.33 3.65
CA ARG A 75 -10.08 11.85 3.24
C ARG A 75 -10.77 10.89 2.26
N LEU A 76 -10.07 10.44 1.23
CA LEU A 76 -10.60 9.43 0.28
C LEU A 76 -11.02 8.16 1.02
N LYS A 77 -10.18 7.65 1.92
CA LYS A 77 -10.47 6.48 2.76
C LYS A 77 -11.81 6.65 3.50
N ALA A 78 -11.96 7.75 4.25
CA ALA A 78 -13.18 8.01 5.01
C ALA A 78 -14.43 8.13 4.12
N GLU A 79 -14.30 8.73 2.92
CA GLU A 79 -15.39 8.83 1.94
C GLU A 79 -15.78 7.46 1.35
N LEU A 80 -14.81 6.58 1.08
CA LEU A 80 -15.03 5.23 0.55
C LEU A 80 -15.62 4.29 1.61
N GLU A 81 -15.15 4.36 2.86
CA GLU A 81 -15.69 3.59 3.98
C GLU A 81 -17.16 3.92 4.24
N LYS A 82 -17.54 5.21 4.19
CA LYS A 82 -18.95 5.65 4.25
C LYS A 82 -19.81 5.05 3.14
N GLN A 83 -19.22 4.78 1.98
CA GLN A 83 -19.87 4.16 0.84
C GLN A 83 -19.87 2.61 0.88
N GLN A 84 -19.50 2.02 2.02
CA GLN A 84 -19.45 0.58 2.27
C GLN A 84 -18.34 -0.16 1.51
N PHE A 85 -17.26 0.50 1.13
CA PHE A 85 -16.03 -0.21 0.74
C PHE A 85 -15.24 -0.63 1.99
N HIS A 86 -14.49 -1.72 1.87
CA HIS A 86 -13.42 -2.05 2.81
C HIS A 86 -12.14 -1.41 2.31
N VAL A 87 -11.55 -0.50 3.09
CA VAL A 87 -10.39 0.28 2.65
C VAL A 87 -9.17 -0.08 3.49
N VAL A 88 -8.14 -0.59 2.82
CA VAL A 88 -6.84 -0.88 3.39
C VAL A 88 -5.94 0.30 3.06
N TYR A 89 -5.53 1.05 4.08
CA TYR A 89 -4.56 2.15 3.94
C TYR A 89 -3.30 1.80 4.71
N PHE A 90 -2.15 1.95 4.06
CA PHE A 90 -0.85 1.84 4.73
C PHE A 90 0.19 2.74 4.09
N GLU A 91 1.19 3.10 4.89
CA GLU A 91 2.34 3.89 4.45
C GLU A 91 3.48 2.95 4.08
N SER A 92 3.85 2.90 2.79
CA SER A 92 4.91 2.02 2.30
C SER A 92 6.25 2.24 3.00
N SER A 93 6.57 3.47 3.44
CA SER A 93 7.79 3.79 4.20
C SER A 93 7.90 3.09 5.56
N GLN A 94 6.80 2.62 6.13
CA GLN A 94 6.82 1.87 7.39
C GLN A 94 7.27 0.42 7.20
N ASP A 95 7.09 -0.12 5.98
CA ASP A 95 7.29 -1.53 5.67
C ASP A 95 8.43 -1.79 4.71
N LEU A 96 8.71 -0.85 3.82
CA LEU A 96 9.66 -1.04 2.72
C LEU A 96 10.91 -0.19 2.95
N ASP A 97 12.05 -0.67 2.49
CA ASP A 97 13.25 0.14 2.37
C ASP A 97 13.14 1.01 1.10
N MET A 98 12.80 2.28 1.26
CA MET A 98 12.62 3.22 0.15
C MET A 98 13.87 3.42 -0.72
N VAL A 99 15.06 3.07 -0.20
CA VAL A 99 16.32 3.15 -0.96
C VAL A 99 16.46 1.96 -1.90
N ASP A 100 15.96 0.79 -1.49
CA ASP A 100 16.19 -0.46 -2.22
C ASP A 100 14.93 -1.34 -2.25
N VAL A 101 13.81 -0.75 -2.69
CA VAL A 101 12.54 -1.47 -2.90
C VAL A 101 12.44 -2.04 -4.33
N ASP A 102 11.86 -3.23 -4.43
CA ASP A 102 11.44 -3.88 -5.67
C ASP A 102 9.91 -4.11 -5.70
N VAL A 103 9.39 -4.51 -6.86
CA VAL A 103 7.97 -4.78 -7.10
C VAL A 103 7.46 -5.91 -6.22
N SER A 104 8.27 -6.96 -6.05
CA SER A 104 7.93 -8.09 -5.18
C SER A 104 7.73 -7.64 -3.73
N ASP A 105 8.55 -6.71 -3.24
CA ASP A 105 8.41 -6.14 -1.90
C ASP A 105 7.10 -5.35 -1.76
N ILE A 106 6.75 -4.54 -2.77
CA ILE A 106 5.47 -3.80 -2.81
C ILE A 106 4.28 -4.77 -2.80
N LEU A 107 4.32 -5.80 -3.64
CA LEU A 107 3.27 -6.83 -3.71
C LEU A 107 3.10 -7.58 -2.39
N LEU A 108 4.20 -7.95 -1.73
CA LEU A 108 4.17 -8.59 -0.42
C LEU A 108 3.61 -7.65 0.66
N SER A 109 4.01 -6.38 0.67
CA SER A 109 3.47 -5.38 1.62
C SER A 109 1.96 -5.16 1.44
N ILE A 110 1.46 -5.18 0.20
CA ILE A 110 0.01 -5.17 -0.08
C ILE A 110 -0.67 -6.43 0.48
N ALA A 111 -0.13 -7.62 0.17
CA ALA A 111 -0.68 -8.89 0.66
C ALA A 111 -0.75 -8.92 2.20
N ARG A 112 0.31 -8.46 2.87
CA ARG A 112 0.36 -8.33 4.34
C ARG A 112 -0.74 -7.41 4.85
N SER A 113 -0.80 -6.19 4.33
CA SER A 113 -1.72 -5.15 4.80
C SER A 113 -3.18 -5.55 4.60
N VAL A 114 -3.50 -6.22 3.49
CA VAL A 114 -4.83 -6.75 3.22
C VAL A 114 -5.18 -7.83 4.24
N CYS A 115 -4.29 -8.80 4.48
CA CYS A 115 -4.55 -9.87 5.44
C CYS A 115 -4.68 -9.36 6.87
N GLU A 116 -3.81 -8.45 7.33
CA GLU A 116 -3.93 -7.81 8.66
C GLU A 116 -5.27 -7.08 8.82
N SER A 117 -5.70 -6.37 7.78
CA SER A 117 -6.98 -5.65 7.79
C SER A 117 -8.19 -6.58 7.84
N LEU A 118 -8.11 -7.75 7.20
CA LEU A 118 -9.16 -8.77 7.21
C LEU A 118 -9.20 -9.53 8.54
N GLU A 119 -8.05 -9.87 9.10
CA GLU A 119 -7.92 -10.51 10.41
C GLU A 119 -8.57 -9.65 11.50
N ALA A 120 -8.40 -8.32 11.42
CA ALA A 120 -9.03 -7.36 12.33
C ALA A 120 -10.58 -7.39 12.31
N ILE A 121 -11.20 -7.90 11.24
CA ILE A 121 -12.65 -8.12 11.11
C ILE A 121 -13.02 -9.60 11.12
N SER A 122 -12.15 -10.46 11.67
CA SER A 122 -12.35 -11.91 11.82
C SER A 122 -12.50 -12.68 10.50
N ILE A 123 -11.97 -12.14 9.39
CA ILE A 123 -11.79 -12.87 8.14
C ILE A 123 -10.38 -13.45 8.12
N GLN A 124 -10.28 -14.78 8.17
CA GLN A 124 -9.01 -15.48 8.09
C GLN A 124 -8.85 -16.12 6.71
N LEU A 125 -7.76 -15.79 6.03
CA LEU A 125 -7.39 -16.36 4.75
C LEU A 125 -6.30 -17.41 4.94
N LYS A 126 -6.33 -18.48 4.15
CA LYS A 126 -5.32 -19.56 4.17
C LYS A 126 -4.65 -19.70 2.81
N PRO A 127 -3.78 -18.76 2.41
CA PRO A 127 -3.11 -18.81 1.13
C PRO A 127 -2.03 -19.93 1.11
N SER A 128 -2.26 -20.92 0.26
CA SER A 128 -1.44 -22.13 0.16
C SER A 128 -0.09 -21.87 -0.52
N TYR A 129 -0.06 -20.99 -1.52
CA TYR A 129 1.15 -20.65 -2.27
C TYR A 129 2.19 -20.03 -1.34
N PHE A 130 1.77 -19.08 -0.52
CA PHE A 130 2.69 -18.38 0.33
C PHE A 130 3.20 -19.22 1.49
N SER A 131 2.38 -20.14 2.00
CA SER A 131 2.85 -21.13 2.99
C SER A 131 4.06 -21.91 2.44
N LYS A 132 4.05 -22.27 1.15
CA LYS A 132 5.19 -22.91 0.48
C LYS A 132 6.35 -21.93 0.28
N LEU A 133 6.07 -20.73 -0.23
CA LEU A 133 7.10 -19.69 -0.45
C LEU A 133 7.87 -19.38 0.84
N PHE A 134 7.19 -19.28 1.97
CA PHE A 134 7.81 -18.98 3.25
C PHE A 134 8.71 -20.12 3.72
N ASN A 135 8.29 -21.37 3.52
CA ASN A 135 9.14 -22.53 3.79
C ASN A 135 10.36 -22.56 2.86
N GLU A 136 10.20 -22.28 1.57
CA GLU A 136 11.34 -22.17 0.63
C GLU A 136 12.34 -21.09 1.06
N ILE A 137 11.85 -19.92 1.47
CA ILE A 137 12.70 -18.82 1.95
C ILE A 137 13.41 -19.20 3.25
N LYS A 138 12.72 -19.88 4.18
CA LYS A 138 13.32 -20.39 5.42
C LYS A 138 14.50 -21.31 5.14
N ASP A 139 14.28 -22.29 4.27
CA ASP A 139 15.27 -23.30 3.90
C ASP A 139 16.44 -22.65 3.17
N PHE A 140 16.14 -21.71 2.26
CA PHE A 140 17.15 -20.97 1.50
C PHE A 140 18.03 -20.08 2.39
N LEU A 141 17.42 -19.34 3.32
CA LEU A 141 18.17 -18.47 4.24
C LEU A 141 18.82 -19.24 5.41
N GLN A 142 18.58 -20.56 5.52
CA GLN A 142 19.04 -21.40 6.64
C GLN A 142 18.69 -20.79 8.01
N THR A 143 17.51 -20.17 8.10
CA THR A 143 17.10 -19.44 9.30
C THR A 143 16.12 -20.27 10.11
N PRO A 144 16.21 -20.25 11.45
CA PRO A 144 15.16 -20.79 12.31
C PRO A 144 13.97 -19.83 12.30
N ILE A 145 13.29 -19.70 11.16
CA ILE A 145 11.98 -19.04 11.14
C ILE A 145 10.97 -20.10 11.55
N GLU A 146 10.53 -20.04 12.80
CA GLU A 146 9.35 -20.77 13.22
C GLU A 146 8.13 -20.08 12.60
N PHE A 147 7.67 -20.63 11.47
CA PHE A 147 6.32 -20.43 10.96
C PHE A 147 5.45 -21.52 11.60
N SER A 148 5.04 -21.30 12.85
CA SER A 148 4.11 -22.20 13.51
C SER A 148 2.68 -21.70 13.27
N THR A 149 1.84 -22.61 12.78
CA THR A 149 0.37 -22.54 12.67
C THR A 149 -0.26 -21.69 11.58
N GLU A 150 -1.51 -22.07 11.28
CA GLU A 150 -2.46 -21.49 10.30
C GLU A 150 -2.89 -20.05 10.62
N ALA A 151 -2.44 -19.53 11.77
CA ALA A 151 -2.44 -18.13 12.18
C ALA A 151 -0.96 -17.74 12.28
N GLU A 152 -0.37 -16.81 11.54
CA GLU A 152 -0.86 -15.55 10.98
C GLU A 152 -0.06 -15.33 9.68
N PHE A 153 -0.72 -15.47 8.53
CA PHE A 153 -0.08 -15.27 7.22
C PHE A 153 0.54 -13.86 7.11
N SER A 154 -0.13 -12.86 7.69
CA SER A 154 0.36 -11.50 7.91
C SER A 154 1.71 -11.46 8.63
N VAL A 155 1.88 -12.22 9.72
CA VAL A 155 3.15 -12.32 10.46
C VAL A 155 4.23 -13.01 9.63
N GLY A 156 3.85 -13.99 8.81
CA GLY A 156 4.77 -14.62 7.87
C GLY A 156 5.40 -13.60 6.93
N ILE A 157 4.58 -12.74 6.32
CA ILE A 157 5.07 -11.64 5.47
C ILE A 157 5.86 -10.62 6.30
N ALA A 158 5.36 -10.22 7.48
CA ALA A 158 6.03 -9.24 8.33
C ALA A 158 7.47 -9.65 8.67
N LYS A 159 7.71 -10.94 8.93
CA LYS A 159 9.06 -11.49 9.18
C LYS A 159 9.97 -11.36 7.95
N ILE A 160 9.45 -11.60 6.74
CA ILE A 160 10.21 -11.46 5.48
C ILE A 160 10.53 -9.99 5.23
N THR A 161 9.53 -9.12 5.35
CA THR A 161 9.66 -7.67 5.18
C THR A 161 10.65 -7.08 6.18
N ALA A 162 10.60 -7.51 7.45
CA ALA A 162 11.55 -7.08 8.48
C ALA A 162 13.00 -7.49 8.14
N ARG A 163 13.23 -8.71 7.65
CA ARG A 163 14.56 -9.16 7.21
C ARG A 163 15.09 -8.39 6.01
N SER A 164 14.20 -7.93 5.13
CA SER A 164 14.59 -6.98 4.07
C SER A 164 15.12 -5.65 4.64
N LYS A 165 14.87 -5.33 5.92
CA LYS A 165 15.46 -4.15 6.57
C LYS A 165 16.75 -4.44 7.34
N ASP A 166 16.99 -5.68 7.74
CA ASP A 166 18.09 -6.03 8.65
C ASP A 166 19.49 -5.82 8.05
N SER A 167 19.71 -6.20 6.78
CA SER A 167 21.01 -6.00 6.12
C SER A 167 20.94 -6.00 4.59
N PRO A 168 21.87 -5.30 3.91
CA PRO A 168 21.96 -5.32 2.44
C PRO A 168 22.17 -6.73 1.85
N GLN A 169 22.90 -7.59 2.56
CA GLN A 169 23.19 -8.96 2.11
C GLN A 169 21.94 -9.84 2.14
N GLN A 170 21.18 -9.81 3.24
CA GLN A 170 19.93 -10.56 3.35
C GLN A 170 18.88 -10.05 2.36
N ARG A 171 18.81 -8.73 2.13
CA ARG A 171 18.01 -8.16 1.05
C ARG A 171 18.34 -8.72 -0.31
N GLN A 172 19.61 -8.72 -0.67
CA GLN A 172 20.06 -9.19 -1.97
C GLN A 172 19.68 -10.67 -2.18
N LEU A 173 19.86 -11.50 -1.14
CA LEU A 173 19.45 -12.91 -1.15
C LEU A 173 17.93 -13.07 -1.30
N LEU A 174 17.14 -12.31 -0.54
CA LEU A 174 15.68 -12.31 -0.65
C LEU A 174 15.23 -11.89 -2.06
N ARG A 175 15.81 -10.82 -2.61
CA ARG A 175 15.49 -10.35 -3.96
C ARG A 175 15.82 -11.41 -5.02
N GLN A 176 17.00 -12.02 -4.96
CA GLN A 176 17.38 -13.11 -5.88
C GLN A 176 16.37 -14.27 -5.84
N HIS A 177 15.75 -14.51 -4.69
CA HIS A 177 14.74 -15.54 -4.54
C HIS A 177 13.34 -15.09 -5.02
N LEU A 178 12.95 -13.84 -4.76
CA LEU A 178 11.61 -13.31 -5.01
C LEU A 178 11.41 -12.77 -6.43
N GLU A 179 12.42 -12.10 -7.00
CA GLU A 179 12.32 -11.43 -8.30
C GLU A 179 11.87 -12.40 -9.42
N PRO A 180 12.45 -13.61 -9.57
CA PRO A 180 12.02 -14.56 -10.61
C PRO A 180 10.59 -15.08 -10.42
N ARG A 181 10.03 -14.93 -9.21
CA ARG A 181 8.71 -15.42 -8.81
C ARG A 181 7.64 -14.34 -8.83
N THR A 182 7.95 -13.10 -9.24
CA THR A 182 7.03 -11.95 -9.19
C THR A 182 5.67 -12.26 -9.83
N GLN A 183 5.63 -12.95 -10.98
CA GLN A 183 4.37 -13.31 -11.63
C GLN A 183 3.55 -14.33 -10.82
N SER A 184 4.21 -15.33 -10.23
CA SER A 184 3.56 -16.34 -9.40
C SER A 184 3.05 -15.72 -8.09
N ILE A 185 3.81 -14.81 -7.49
CA ILE A 185 3.39 -14.02 -6.32
C ILE A 185 2.14 -13.21 -6.66
N LEU A 186 2.16 -12.46 -7.77
CA LEU A 186 1.02 -11.66 -8.21
C LEU A 186 -0.25 -12.52 -8.44
N ASN A 187 -0.11 -13.68 -9.11
CA ASN A 187 -1.22 -14.59 -9.31
C ASN A 187 -1.77 -15.10 -7.99
N ALA A 188 -0.90 -15.51 -7.06
CA ALA A 188 -1.32 -15.98 -5.73
C ALA A 188 -2.02 -14.88 -4.93
N ILE A 189 -1.57 -13.61 -5.01
CA ILE A 189 -2.28 -12.49 -4.38
C ILE A 189 -3.68 -12.36 -4.96
N ASN A 190 -3.81 -12.41 -6.27
CA ASN A 190 -5.11 -12.27 -6.92
C ASN A 190 -6.07 -13.42 -6.57
N GLU A 191 -5.61 -14.66 -6.66
CA GLU A 191 -6.44 -15.87 -6.55
C GLU A 191 -6.70 -16.27 -5.10
N GLU A 192 -5.67 -16.28 -4.25
CA GLU A 192 -5.78 -16.79 -2.87
C GLU A 192 -6.14 -15.69 -1.85
N ILE A 193 -5.84 -14.42 -2.15
CA ILE A 193 -6.05 -13.30 -1.22
C ILE A 193 -7.19 -12.41 -1.68
N LEU A 194 -7.02 -11.68 -2.79
CA LEU A 194 -7.94 -10.62 -3.19
C LEU A 194 -9.31 -11.15 -3.57
N GLN A 195 -9.37 -12.23 -4.35
CA GLN A 195 -10.65 -12.85 -4.74
C GLN A 195 -11.42 -13.34 -3.51
N SER A 196 -10.79 -14.16 -2.65
CA SER A 196 -11.41 -14.67 -1.42
C SER A 196 -11.83 -13.55 -0.46
N ALA A 197 -10.99 -12.52 -0.32
CA ALA A 197 -11.31 -11.33 0.48
C ALA A 197 -12.56 -10.62 -0.04
N ILE A 198 -12.62 -10.33 -1.33
CA ILE A 198 -13.76 -9.61 -1.94
C ILE A 198 -15.05 -10.42 -1.81
N GLU A 199 -14.99 -11.74 -2.00
CA GLU A 199 -16.15 -12.63 -1.82
C GLU A 199 -16.67 -12.58 -0.37
N GLN A 200 -15.79 -12.71 0.62
CA GLN A 200 -16.16 -12.65 2.03
C GLN A 200 -16.65 -11.25 2.46
N LEU A 201 -16.01 -10.19 1.97
CA LEU A 201 -16.44 -8.81 2.23
C LEU A 201 -17.83 -8.53 1.67
N LYS A 202 -18.17 -9.08 0.49
CA LYS A 202 -19.52 -8.98 -0.09
C LYS A 202 -20.57 -9.66 0.78
N LEU A 203 -20.25 -10.79 1.42
CA LEU A 203 -21.14 -11.45 2.39
C LEU A 203 -21.41 -10.57 3.63
N LEU A 204 -20.46 -9.70 4.00
CA LEU A 204 -20.62 -8.70 5.06
C LEU A 204 -21.28 -7.38 4.58
N GLY A 205 -21.80 -7.34 3.36
CA GLY A 205 -22.47 -6.17 2.79
C GLY A 205 -21.51 -5.06 2.30
N LYS A 206 -20.21 -5.34 2.18
CA LYS A 206 -19.27 -4.40 1.57
C LYS A 206 -19.36 -4.47 0.04
N LYS A 207 -19.11 -3.33 -0.61
CA LYS A 207 -19.16 -3.21 -2.08
C LYS A 207 -17.90 -3.74 -2.76
N GLY A 208 -16.76 -3.69 -2.08
CA GLY A 208 -15.48 -4.14 -2.62
C GLY A 208 -14.32 -3.82 -1.70
N LEU A 209 -13.12 -4.12 -2.19
CA LEU A 209 -11.85 -3.88 -1.52
C LEU A 209 -11.08 -2.77 -2.24
N VAL A 210 -10.62 -1.78 -1.48
CA VAL A 210 -9.75 -0.71 -1.96
C VAL A 210 -8.45 -0.73 -1.18
N VAL A 211 -7.31 -0.73 -1.87
CA VAL A 211 -5.97 -0.63 -1.28
C VAL A 211 -5.38 0.73 -1.64
N ILE A 212 -5.04 1.53 -0.63
CA ILE A 212 -4.40 2.83 -0.77
C ILE A 212 -2.98 2.70 -0.23
N ILE A 213 -1.99 2.85 -1.12
CA ILE A 213 -0.58 2.78 -0.80
C ILE A 213 0.01 4.19 -0.82
N ASP A 214 0.32 4.70 0.37
CA ASP A 214 0.92 6.02 0.56
C ASP A 214 2.45 5.93 0.63
N ASN A 215 3.13 7.08 0.50
CA ASN A 215 4.57 7.28 0.60
C ASN A 215 5.46 6.53 -0.42
N LEU A 216 4.90 5.87 -1.44
CA LEU A 216 5.69 5.35 -2.56
C LEU A 216 6.29 6.49 -3.42
N ASP A 217 5.79 7.71 -3.29
CA ASP A 217 6.43 8.91 -3.87
C ASP A 217 7.78 9.26 -3.22
N ARG A 218 8.16 8.58 -2.13
CA ARG A 218 9.42 8.78 -1.40
C ARG A 218 10.50 7.75 -1.75
N VAL A 219 10.27 6.89 -2.75
CA VAL A 219 11.31 6.00 -3.27
C VAL A 219 12.51 6.82 -3.74
N ASP A 220 13.72 6.37 -3.41
CA ASP A 220 14.94 7.08 -3.73
C ASP A 220 15.13 7.21 -5.25
N ASN A 221 15.49 8.39 -5.73
CA ASN A 221 15.67 8.65 -7.16
C ASN A 221 17.07 8.23 -7.63
N ARG A 222 17.52 7.05 -7.20
CA ARG A 222 18.84 6.52 -7.52
C ARG A 222 18.86 5.97 -8.94
N SER A 223 19.99 6.14 -9.62
CA SER A 223 20.24 5.48 -10.90
C SER A 223 20.48 3.98 -10.69
N MET A 224 19.80 3.17 -11.49
CA MET A 224 19.96 1.73 -11.56
C MET A 224 21.05 1.39 -12.59
N ALA A 225 21.58 0.16 -12.52
CA ALA A 225 22.58 -0.32 -13.49
C ALA A 225 22.05 -0.35 -14.94
N SER A 226 20.73 -0.41 -15.11
CA SER A 226 20.05 -0.30 -16.41
C SER A 226 20.07 1.11 -17.02
N GLY A 227 20.54 2.12 -16.28
CA GLY A 227 20.50 3.53 -16.68
C GLY A 227 19.20 4.25 -16.33
N ARG A 228 18.14 3.52 -15.96
CA ARG A 228 16.88 4.08 -15.46
C ARG A 228 16.98 4.48 -13.99
N SER A 229 16.17 5.43 -13.55
CA SER A 229 15.96 5.67 -12.12
C SER A 229 15.12 4.55 -11.48
N GLN A 230 15.24 4.36 -10.17
CA GLN A 230 14.43 3.38 -9.46
C GLN A 230 12.92 3.64 -9.57
N PRO A 231 12.41 4.90 -9.50
CA PRO A 231 11.02 5.20 -9.82
C PRO A 231 10.59 4.75 -11.22
N GLU A 232 11.41 4.99 -12.24
CA GLU A 232 11.11 4.56 -13.63
C GLU A 232 11.06 3.04 -13.73
N TYR A 233 12.01 2.34 -13.10
CA TYR A 233 11.98 0.89 -13.04
C TYR A 233 10.68 0.36 -12.40
N LEU A 234 10.25 0.90 -11.26
CA LEU A 234 9.06 0.40 -10.56
C LEU A 234 7.76 0.71 -11.30
N PHE A 235 7.60 1.93 -11.79
CA PHE A 235 6.32 2.41 -12.30
C PHE A 235 6.19 2.36 -13.82
N ILE A 236 7.30 2.35 -14.56
CA ILE A 236 7.32 2.23 -16.03
C ILE A 236 7.64 0.79 -16.43
N ASP A 237 8.83 0.27 -16.11
CA ASP A 237 9.22 -1.11 -16.52
C ASP A 237 8.31 -2.16 -15.89
N ARG A 238 7.99 -1.95 -14.62
CA ARG A 238 7.23 -2.89 -13.80
C ARG A 238 5.79 -2.43 -13.54
N GLY A 239 5.34 -1.37 -14.21
CA GLY A 239 3.98 -0.85 -14.08
C GLY A 239 2.91 -1.87 -14.48
N THR A 240 3.24 -2.79 -15.41
CA THR A 240 2.32 -3.86 -15.83
C THR A 240 1.97 -4.81 -14.68
N GLN A 241 2.90 -5.11 -13.79
CA GLN A 241 2.67 -5.95 -12.61
C GLN A 241 1.83 -5.20 -11.57
N LEU A 242 2.16 -3.93 -11.28
CA LEU A 242 1.46 -3.11 -10.30
C LEU A 242 -0.01 -2.83 -10.67
N ARG A 243 -0.33 -2.78 -11.97
CA ARG A 243 -1.69 -2.57 -12.48
C ARG A 243 -2.57 -3.83 -12.41
N ARG A 244 -2.00 -5.02 -12.23
CA ARG A 244 -2.70 -6.31 -12.38
C ARG A 244 -3.30 -6.87 -11.09
N LEU A 245 -3.38 -6.08 -10.02
CA LEU A 245 -4.09 -6.49 -8.81
C LEU A 245 -5.61 -6.44 -9.04
N ASN A 246 -6.31 -7.51 -8.67
CA ASN A 246 -7.76 -7.67 -8.86
C ASN A 246 -8.59 -6.95 -7.77
N CYS A 247 -8.23 -5.71 -7.45
CA CYS A 247 -8.98 -4.84 -6.54
C CYS A 247 -8.81 -3.36 -6.95
N HIS A 248 -9.53 -2.43 -6.32
CA HIS A 248 -9.22 -1.02 -6.52
C HIS A 248 -7.92 -0.69 -5.81
N VAL A 249 -6.99 -0.07 -6.53
CA VAL A 249 -5.70 0.33 -5.98
C VAL A 249 -5.41 1.80 -6.28
N VAL A 250 -4.88 2.50 -5.29
CA VAL A 250 -4.39 3.88 -5.40
C VAL A 250 -2.92 3.90 -4.97
N TYR A 251 -2.02 4.25 -5.88
CA TYR A 251 -0.59 4.40 -5.58
C TYR A 251 -0.19 5.87 -5.53
N THR A 252 0.62 6.25 -4.54
CA THR A 252 1.37 7.51 -4.64
C THR A 252 2.54 7.37 -5.60
N LEU A 253 2.73 8.34 -6.49
CA LEU A 253 3.76 8.35 -7.53
C LEU A 253 4.74 9.52 -7.34
N PRO A 254 6.07 9.31 -7.42
CA PRO A 254 7.04 10.40 -7.44
C PRO A 254 6.73 11.43 -8.53
N LEU A 255 6.74 12.71 -8.17
CA LEU A 255 6.39 13.79 -9.11
C LEU A 255 7.34 13.87 -10.32
N SER A 256 8.59 13.45 -10.16
CA SER A 256 9.57 13.39 -11.25
C SER A 256 9.08 12.57 -12.44
N LEU A 257 8.25 11.54 -12.21
CA LEU A 257 7.71 10.69 -13.27
C LEU A 257 6.65 11.38 -14.14
N MET A 258 6.00 12.45 -13.64
CA MET A 258 5.07 13.25 -14.46
C MET A 258 5.78 14.06 -15.55
N PHE A 259 7.09 14.26 -15.40
CA PHE A 259 7.94 14.98 -16.34
C PHE A 259 8.93 14.04 -17.04
N SER A 260 8.77 12.72 -16.87
CA SER A 260 9.54 11.75 -17.65
C SER A 260 9.06 11.78 -19.11
N ASN A 261 10.00 11.62 -20.04
CA ASN A 261 9.72 11.63 -21.47
C ASN A 261 9.49 10.20 -22.03
N GLU A 262 9.42 9.20 -21.16
CA GLU A 262 9.14 7.80 -21.52
C GLU A 262 7.65 7.47 -21.63
#